data_AF-A0A7L1GRJ6-F1
#
_entry.id   AF-A0A7L1GRJ6-F1
#
_cell.length_a   1.000
_cell.length_b   1.000
_cell.length_c   1.000
_cell.angle_alpha   90.00
_cell.angle_beta   90.00
_cell.angle_gamma   90.00
#
_symmetry.space_group_name_H-M   'P 1'
#
loop_
_entity.id
_entity.type
_entity.pdbx_description
1 polymer ?
#
loop_
_entity_poly.entity_id
_entity_poly.type
_entity_poly.pdbx_seq_one_letter_code
_entity_poly.pdbx_strand_id
1 'polypeptide(L)'
;VFSPLQKQEVCGNLTLQHHMLEPVQRIPRYELLLKDYLKKLPEESPDRKDAEKSLELISTAANHSNAAIRKMEKMHKLLEVYERLGGEEDIVNPANELIKEGHIQKLSAKNGTAQDRYLFL
;
A
#
# COMPACT_ATOMS: atom_id res chain seq x y z
N VAL A 1 -23.07 -6.51 17.61
CA VAL A 1 -23.99 -6.73 16.47
C VAL A 1 -23.51 -7.83 15.52
N PHE A 2 -22.22 -7.92 15.18
CA PHE A 2 -21.72 -8.93 14.21
C PHE A 2 -21.44 -10.33 14.78
N SER A 3 -21.31 -10.49 16.11
CA SER A 3 -20.91 -11.75 16.75
C SER A 3 -21.87 -12.93 16.52
N PRO A 4 -23.21 -12.76 16.44
CA PRO A 4 -24.11 -13.85 16.09
C PRO A 4 -23.99 -14.29 14.63
N LEU A 5 -23.72 -13.34 13.71
CA LEU A 5 -23.56 -13.62 12.27
C LEU A 5 -22.29 -14.43 11.99
N GLN A 6 -21.17 -14.08 12.64
CA GLN A 6 -19.88 -14.77 12.46
C GLN A 6 -19.88 -16.24 12.91
N LYS A 7 -20.82 -16.62 13.78
CA LYS A 7 -21.01 -17.99 14.28
C LYS A 7 -21.85 -18.87 13.34
N GLN A 8 -22.39 -18.31 12.26
CA GLN A 8 -23.08 -19.10 11.27
C GLN A 8 -22.08 -19.98 10.52
N GLU A 9 -22.49 -21.21 10.22
CA GLU A 9 -21.63 -22.20 9.56
C GLU A 9 -21.15 -21.71 8.18
N VAL A 10 -21.97 -20.91 7.48
CA VAL A 10 -21.63 -20.26 6.20
C VAL A 10 -20.44 -19.27 6.32
N CYS A 11 -20.16 -18.75 7.51
CA CYS A 11 -19.02 -17.87 7.78
C CYS A 11 -17.75 -18.64 8.16
N GLY A 12 -17.79 -19.99 8.18
CA GLY A 12 -16.63 -20.84 8.45
C GLY A 12 -16.03 -20.65 9.85
N ASN A 13 -16.80 -20.12 10.81
CA ASN A 13 -16.34 -19.72 12.15
C ASN A 13 -15.21 -18.68 12.15
N LEU A 14 -15.01 -17.95 11.04
CA LEU A 14 -14.01 -16.89 10.93
C LEU A 14 -14.58 -15.55 11.38
N THR A 15 -13.73 -14.71 11.96
CA THR A 15 -14.13 -13.34 12.31
C THR A 15 -14.28 -12.49 11.05
N LEU A 16 -15.02 -11.39 11.14
CA LEU A 16 -15.17 -10.43 10.03
C LEU A 16 -13.81 -9.92 9.57
N GLN A 17 -12.89 -9.68 10.51
CA GLN A 17 -11.53 -9.23 10.17
C GLN A 17 -10.80 -10.26 9.30
N HIS A 18 -10.99 -11.57 9.55
CA HIS A 18 -10.42 -12.61 8.69
C HIS A 18 -11.01 -12.56 7.27
N HIS A 19 -12.34 -12.42 7.16
CA HIS A 19 -13.01 -12.28 5.86
C HIS A 19 -12.58 -11.02 5.10
N MET A 20 -12.32 -9.92 5.82
CA MET A 20 -11.82 -8.67 5.23
C MET A 20 -10.38 -8.78 4.69
N LEU A 21 -9.62 -9.82 5.08
CA LEU A 21 -8.29 -10.09 4.51
C LEU A 21 -8.37 -10.87 3.19
N GLU A 22 -9.44 -11.61 2.93
CA GLU A 22 -9.53 -12.45 1.72
C GLU A 22 -9.35 -11.68 0.41
N PRO A 23 -9.97 -10.49 0.20
CA PRO A 23 -9.79 -9.74 -1.05
C PRO A 23 -8.33 -9.36 -1.31
N VAL A 24 -7.58 -9.02 -0.26
CA VAL A 24 -6.15 -8.70 -0.34
C VAL A 24 -5.33 -9.93 -0.70
N GLN A 25 -5.72 -11.10 -0.20
CA GLN A 25 -5.02 -12.37 -0.44
C GLN A 25 -5.35 -13.02 -1.79
N ARG A 26 -6.48 -12.67 -2.43
CA ARG A 26 -6.93 -13.30 -3.69
C ARG A 26 -5.98 -13.05 -4.86
N ILE A 27 -5.52 -11.81 -5.03
CA ILE A 27 -4.62 -11.43 -6.13
C ILE A 27 -3.32 -12.24 -6.11
N PRO A 28 -2.52 -12.26 -5.01
CA PRO A 28 -1.29 -13.04 -4.97
C PRO A 28 -1.55 -14.54 -5.08
N ARG A 29 -2.69 -15.03 -4.56
CA ARG A 29 -3.07 -16.44 -4.69
C ARG A 29 -3.27 -16.85 -6.15
N TYR A 30 -4.00 -16.06 -6.93
CA TYR A 30 -4.20 -16.36 -8.34
C TYR A 30 -2.91 -16.26 -9.15
N GLU A 31 -2.03 -15.32 -8.82
CA GLU A 31 -0.72 -15.22 -9.45
C GLU A 31 0.11 -16.49 -9.24
N LEU A 32 0.15 -17.01 -8.01
CA LEU A 32 0.83 -18.27 -7.68
C LEU A 32 0.22 -19.46 -8.44
N LEU A 33 -1.11 -19.57 -8.43
CA LEU A 33 -1.82 -20.66 -9.12
C LEU A 33 -1.60 -20.64 -10.63
N LEU A 34 -1.64 -19.46 -11.27
CA LEU A 34 -1.41 -19.32 -12.71
C LEU A 34 0.05 -19.60 -13.09
N LYS A 35 1.01 -19.15 -12.28
CA LYS A 35 2.44 -19.49 -12.46
C LYS A 35 2.65 -21.00 -12.40
N ASP A 36 2.03 -21.67 -11.43
CA ASP A 36 2.15 -23.13 -11.30
C ASP A 36 1.39 -23.89 -12.38
N TYR A 37 0.28 -23.34 -12.87
CA TYR A 37 -0.45 -23.87 -14.02
C TYR A 37 0.42 -23.84 -15.29
N LEU A 38 0.98 -22.68 -15.62
CA LEU A 38 1.83 -22.50 -16.80
C LEU A 38 3.07 -23.41 -16.80
N LYS A 39 3.70 -23.62 -15.63
CA LYS A 39 4.82 -24.56 -15.48
C LYS A 39 4.47 -26.00 -15.83
N LYS A 40 3.22 -26.41 -15.60
CA LYS A 40 2.74 -27.78 -15.84
C LYS A 40 2.08 -27.94 -17.20
N LEU A 41 1.89 -26.85 -17.94
CA LEU A 41 1.18 -26.85 -19.20
C LEU A 41 2.13 -27.20 -20.36
N PRO A 42 1.77 -28.15 -21.25
CA PRO A 42 2.50 -28.43 -22.48
C PRO A 42 2.65 -27.18 -23.34
N GLU A 43 3.69 -27.10 -24.17
CA GLU A 43 3.99 -25.87 -24.93
C GLU A 43 2.95 -25.57 -26.02
N GLU A 44 2.37 -26.62 -26.56
CA GLU A 44 1.42 -26.65 -27.67
C GLU A 44 -0.02 -26.63 -27.15
N SER A 45 -0.20 -26.47 -25.84
CA SER A 45 -1.52 -26.39 -25.25
C SER A 45 -2.24 -25.13 -25.77
N PRO A 46 -3.48 -25.25 -26.25
CA PRO A 46 -4.26 -24.08 -26.68
C PRO A 46 -4.48 -23.08 -25.53
N ASP A 47 -4.42 -23.54 -24.28
CA ASP A 47 -4.65 -22.71 -23.08
C ASP A 47 -3.44 -21.84 -22.71
N ARG A 48 -2.23 -22.12 -23.24
CA ARG A 48 -1.00 -21.46 -22.77
C ARG A 48 -1.08 -19.95 -22.94
N LYS A 49 -1.51 -19.50 -24.11
CA LYS A 49 -1.64 -18.07 -24.43
C LYS A 49 -2.63 -17.35 -23.50
N ASP A 50 -3.76 -17.98 -23.21
CA ASP A 50 -4.78 -17.39 -22.33
C ASP A 50 -4.34 -17.38 -20.86
N ALA A 51 -3.60 -18.39 -20.42
CA ALA A 51 -3.01 -18.45 -19.09
C ALA A 51 -1.90 -17.41 -18.88
N GLU A 52 -1.05 -17.19 -19.88
CA GLU A 52 -0.02 -16.12 -19.87
C GLU A 52 -0.68 -14.74 -19.79
N LYS A 53 -1.68 -14.48 -20.63
CA LYS A 53 -2.45 -13.23 -20.59
C LYS A 53 -3.16 -13.02 -19.26
N SER A 54 -3.73 -14.07 -18.69
CA SER A 54 -4.35 -14.01 -17.37
C SER A 54 -3.33 -13.66 -16.28
N LEU A 55 -2.13 -14.24 -16.34
CA LEU A 55 -1.06 -13.93 -15.40
C LEU A 55 -0.61 -12.46 -15.52
N GLU A 56 -0.49 -11.93 -16.73
CA GLU A 56 -0.17 -10.52 -16.98
C GLU A 56 -1.23 -9.58 -16.39
N LEU A 57 -2.52 -9.89 -16.59
CA LEU A 57 -3.62 -9.11 -16.04
C LEU A 57 -3.60 -9.08 -14.51
N ILE A 58 -3.36 -10.23 -13.88
CA ILE A 58 -3.29 -10.32 -12.41
C ILE A 58 -2.08 -9.56 -11.86
N SER A 59 -0.92 -9.69 -12.51
CA SER A 59 0.27 -8.93 -12.14
C SER A 59 0.04 -7.41 -12.26
N THR A 60 -0.62 -6.99 -13.33
CA THR A 60 -0.98 -5.58 -13.55
C THR A 60 -1.94 -5.07 -12.46
N ALA A 61 -2.97 -5.84 -12.12
CA ALA A 61 -3.89 -5.51 -11.04
C ALA A 61 -3.17 -5.41 -9.69
N ALA A 62 -2.30 -6.37 -9.37
CA ALA A 62 -1.48 -6.38 -8.15
C ALA A 62 -0.61 -5.11 -8.05
N ASN A 63 0.08 -4.76 -9.13
CA ASN A 63 0.94 -3.59 -9.19
C ASN A 63 0.15 -2.29 -9.01
N HIS A 64 -1.02 -2.19 -9.62
CA HIS A 64 -1.90 -1.03 -9.46
C HIS A 64 -2.41 -0.90 -8.01
N SER A 65 -2.88 -1.99 -7.39
CA SER A 65 -3.31 -2.00 -5.99
C SER A 65 -2.17 -1.61 -5.05
N ASN A 66 -0.96 -2.16 -5.26
CA ASN A 66 0.22 -1.82 -4.48
C ASN A 66 0.61 -0.34 -4.63
N ALA A 67 0.48 0.23 -5.83
CA ALA A 67 0.73 1.65 -6.05
C ALA A 67 -0.29 2.53 -5.33
N ALA A 68 -1.58 2.14 -5.33
CA ALA A 68 -2.62 2.86 -4.61
C ALA A 68 -2.39 2.83 -3.08
N ILE A 69 -2.00 1.67 -2.52
CA ILE A 69 -1.65 1.54 -1.10
C ILE A 69 -0.49 2.48 -0.75
N ARG A 70 0.60 2.45 -1.52
CA ARG A 70 1.75 3.36 -1.30
C ARG A 70 1.35 4.83 -1.37
N LYS A 71 0.47 5.20 -2.30
CA LYS A 71 -0.03 6.58 -2.40
C LYS A 71 -0.83 6.98 -1.15
N MET A 72 -1.66 6.07 -0.64
CA MET A 72 -2.43 6.30 0.59
C MET A 72 -1.53 6.44 1.83
N GLU A 73 -0.49 5.61 1.95
CA GLU A 73 0.51 5.70 3.03
C GLU A 73 1.28 7.02 2.99
N LYS A 74 1.71 7.47 1.80
CA LYS A 74 2.37 8.78 1.62
C LYS A 74 1.45 9.92 2.04
N MET A 75 0.17 9.87 1.64
CA MET A 75 -0.83 10.87 2.01
C MET A 75 -1.07 10.90 3.53
N HIS A 76 -1.15 9.73 4.18
CA HIS A 76 -1.27 9.66 5.64
C HIS A 76 -0.09 10.35 6.34
N LYS A 77 1.15 10.06 5.93
CA LYS A 77 2.33 10.72 6.49
C LYS A 77 2.31 12.24 6.31
N LEU A 78 1.84 12.72 5.15
CA LEU A 78 1.72 14.16 4.89
C LEU A 78 0.69 14.81 5.83
N LEU A 79 -0.44 14.14 6.07
CA LEU A 79 -1.46 14.61 7.02
C LEU A 79 -0.91 14.65 8.46
N GLU A 80 -0.15 13.64 8.88
CA GLU A 80 0.51 13.63 10.20
C GLU A 80 1.49 14.81 10.37
N VAL A 81 2.26 15.13 9.33
CA VAL A 81 3.16 16.30 9.34
C VAL A 81 2.37 17.60 9.42
N TYR A 82 1.30 17.71 8.63
CA TYR A 82 0.42 18.88 8.65
C TYR A 82 -0.19 19.13 10.03
N GLU A 83 -0.69 18.09 10.69
CA GLU A 83 -1.20 18.18 12.07
C GLU A 83 -0.11 18.65 13.05
N ARG A 84 1.12 18.14 12.92
CA ARG A 84 2.26 18.52 13.78
C ARG A 84 2.71 19.97 13.57
N LEU A 85 2.43 20.56 12.40
CA LEU A 85 2.78 21.94 12.06
C LEU A 85 1.66 22.94 12.39
N GLY A 86 0.58 22.50 13.04
CA GLY A 86 -0.49 23.39 13.50
C GLY A 86 -1.55 23.70 12.45
N GLY A 87 -1.56 23.00 11.31
CA GLY A 87 -2.65 23.07 10.34
C GLY A 87 -2.64 24.30 9.42
N GLU A 88 -1.50 24.97 9.21
CA GLU A 88 -1.42 26.11 8.28
C GLU A 88 -1.58 25.68 6.80
N GLU A 89 -2.49 26.34 6.07
CA GLU A 89 -3.00 25.91 4.75
C GLU A 89 -1.92 25.77 3.66
N ASP A 90 -0.79 26.47 3.77
CA ASP A 90 0.24 26.53 2.71
C ASP A 90 1.14 25.29 2.59
N ILE A 91 0.99 24.29 3.47
CA ILE A 91 1.87 23.10 3.52
C ILE A 91 1.27 21.91 2.75
N VAL A 92 -0.05 21.88 2.55
CA VAL A 92 -0.77 20.74 1.98
C VAL A 92 -0.97 20.90 0.47
N ASN A 93 0.08 20.59 -0.29
CA ASN A 93 -0.07 20.31 -1.71
C ASN A 93 -0.21 18.78 -1.89
N PRO A 94 -1.27 18.27 -2.54
CA PRO A 94 -1.44 16.83 -2.82
C PRO A 94 -0.31 16.21 -3.66
N ALA A 95 0.52 17.03 -4.30
CA ALA A 95 1.72 16.61 -5.03
C ALA A 95 2.97 16.46 -4.12
N ASN A 96 2.92 16.92 -2.86
CA ASN A 96 4.03 16.81 -1.93
C ASN A 96 4.20 15.36 -1.45
N GLU A 97 5.46 14.96 -1.25
CA GLU A 97 5.84 13.69 -0.64
C GLU A 97 6.86 13.98 0.45
N LEU A 98 6.65 13.42 1.65
CA LEU A 98 7.65 13.45 2.70
C LEU A 98 8.80 12.53 2.32
N ILE A 99 9.97 13.11 2.09
CA ILE A 99 11.22 12.42 1.77
C ILE A 99 11.94 12.03 3.05
N LYS A 100 12.03 12.95 4.02
CA LYS A 100 12.78 12.72 5.27
C LYS A 100 12.33 13.66 6.39
N GLU A 101 12.51 13.22 7.63
CA GLU A 101 12.36 14.09 8.80
C GLU A 101 13.45 13.86 9.85
N GLY A 102 13.70 14.84 10.72
CA GLY A 102 14.58 14.67 11.87
C GLY A 102 15.15 15.96 12.46
N HIS A 103 15.92 15.80 13.53
CA HIS A 103 16.64 16.90 14.18
C HIS A 103 17.85 17.33 13.35
N ILE A 104 18.01 18.64 13.21
CA ILE A 104 19.15 19.27 12.54
C ILE A 104 19.67 20.44 13.38
N GLN A 105 20.94 20.77 13.18
CA GLN A 105 21.55 21.99 13.69
C GLN A 105 21.70 23.00 12.55
N LYS A 106 20.90 24.06 12.58
CA LYS A 106 20.95 25.14 11.59
C LYS A 106 22.00 26.17 12.00
N LEU A 107 23.01 26.37 11.15
CA LEU A 107 24.00 27.43 11.32
C LEU A 107 23.55 28.70 10.59
N SER A 108 23.45 29.82 11.31
CA SER A 108 23.10 31.11 10.71
C SER A 108 24.33 31.77 10.08
N ALA A 109 24.26 32.04 8.77
CA ALA A 109 25.33 32.73 8.05
C ALA A 109 25.56 34.19 8.52
N LYS A 110 24.57 34.82 9.18
CA LYS A 110 24.64 36.23 9.57
C LYS A 110 25.40 36.48 10.88
N ASN A 111 25.36 35.53 11.81
CA ASN A 111 25.88 35.70 13.17
C ASN A 111 26.57 34.43 13.73
N GLY A 112 26.71 33.37 12.92
CA GLY A 112 27.41 32.13 13.31
C GLY A 112 26.67 31.28 14.35
N THR A 113 25.49 31.67 14.80
CA THR A 113 24.78 30.93 15.87
C THR A 113 24.20 29.63 15.35
N ALA A 114 24.39 28.55 16.13
CA ALA A 114 23.74 27.26 15.93
C ALA A 114 22.35 27.23 16.57
N GLN A 115 21.38 26.65 15.87
CA GLN A 115 20.01 26.51 16.34
C GLN A 115 19.52 25.08 16.10
N ASP A 116 19.03 24.42 17.14
CA ASP A 116 18.40 23.11 17.00
C ASP A 116 17.00 23.28 16.40
N ARG A 117 16.71 22.50 15.36
CA ARG A 117 15.43 22.51 14.63
C ARG A 117 15.02 21.09 14.29
N TYR A 118 13.72 20.86 14.19
CA TYR A 118 13.17 19.66 13.57
C TYR A 118 12.78 20.00 12.14
N LEU A 119 13.28 19.25 11.17
CA LEU A 119 13.04 19.49 9.75
C LEU A 119 12.15 18.39 9.18
N PHE A 120 11.22 18.80 8.32
CA PHE A 120 10.49 17.94 7.39
C PHE A 120 10.92 18.32 5.98
N LEU A 121 11.34 17.34 5.18
CA LEU A 121 11.78 17.47 3.80
C LEU A 121 10.86 16.69 2.87
#